data_AF-A0A7Y5NAD1-F1
#
_entry.id   AF-A0A7Y5NAD1-F1
#
_cell.length_a   1.000
_cell.length_b   1.000
_cell.length_c   1.000
_cell.angle_alpha   90.00
_cell.angle_beta   90.00
_cell.angle_gamma   90.00
#
_symmetry.space_group_name_H-M   'P 1'
#
loop_
_entity.id
_entity.type
_entity.pdbx_description
1 polymer ?
#
loop_
_entity_poly.entity_id
_entity_poly.type
_entity_poly.pdbx_seq_one_letter_code
_entity_poly.pdbx_strand_id
1 'polypeptide(L)'
;MRSYLSRRGRRGFSLPEMMVTLVLLSIVAGGIMTIVMRQQQFYRSATEVIDTRQQIRQATAVVPVDVRGVSAVGNDILEMTDSSLFVRGNIGSSIMCSHGNSGPGSNIAVPPTDLSGGKYFTTFLTKPRVNDVVLIFDDRTPGNQDDIWVPYTISQIDSTTAGCASFTDATADAARYRYIYYTSTPLSPTIIDGAPMRFARQVKYSLYRSPTDGLWWMGYRECRGDGSLCTGIQPVAGPYQSYVAGDTVNSGVSFVYKDSTGTVTTNPLNVARVVMFVRGQTQSKVALGGGKVNDFYRDYQKVIIALRNRQ
;
A
#
# COMPACT_ATOMS: atom_id res chain seq x y z
N MET A 1 -51.97 -70.00 -20.84
CA MET A 1 -51.48 -68.60 -20.76
C MET A 1 -50.88 -68.21 -22.10
N ARG A 2 -51.60 -67.44 -22.93
CA ARG A 2 -51.12 -66.99 -24.26
C ARG A 2 -50.77 -65.51 -24.18
N SER A 3 -49.48 -65.22 -24.32
CA SER A 3 -48.88 -63.89 -24.35
C SER A 3 -49.28 -63.13 -25.63
N TYR A 4 -49.99 -62.01 -25.48
CA TYR A 4 -50.19 -61.05 -26.57
C TYR A 4 -48.95 -60.16 -26.68
N LEU A 5 -48.01 -60.56 -27.53
CA LEU A 5 -46.95 -59.68 -28.01
C LEU A 5 -47.54 -58.69 -29.02
N SER A 6 -47.83 -57.48 -28.55
CA SER A 6 -48.11 -56.33 -29.39
C SER A 6 -46.93 -56.06 -30.33
N ARG A 7 -47.07 -56.40 -31.62
CA ARG A 7 -46.17 -55.93 -32.68
C ARG A 7 -46.27 -54.41 -32.78
N ARG A 8 -45.39 -53.70 -32.08
CA ARG A 8 -45.08 -52.29 -32.37
C ARG A 8 -44.54 -52.23 -33.78
N GLY A 9 -45.34 -51.71 -34.72
CA GLY A 9 -44.89 -51.45 -36.08
C GLY A 9 -43.68 -50.51 -36.04
N ARG A 10 -42.53 -51.00 -36.49
CA ARG A 10 -41.36 -50.16 -36.75
C ARG A 10 -41.66 -49.33 -37.99
N ARG A 11 -42.13 -48.10 -37.79
CA ARG A 11 -42.20 -47.09 -38.84
C ARG A 11 -40.78 -46.56 -39.06
N GLY A 12 -40.21 -46.81 -40.22
CA GLY A 12 -38.96 -46.19 -40.64
C GLY A 12 -39.18 -44.70 -40.92
N PHE A 13 -38.21 -43.87 -40.58
CA PHE A 13 -38.23 -42.44 -40.85
C PHE A 13 -38.13 -42.18 -42.35
N SER A 14 -38.93 -41.23 -42.85
CA SER A 14 -38.84 -40.81 -44.25
C SER A 14 -37.65 -39.86 -44.45
N LEU A 15 -36.99 -39.95 -45.60
CA LEU A 15 -35.87 -39.06 -45.98
C LEU A 15 -36.21 -37.56 -45.82
N PRO A 16 -37.42 -37.08 -46.22
CA PRO A 16 -37.84 -35.70 -46.00
C PRO A 16 -37.90 -35.31 -44.52
N GLU A 17 -38.34 -36.20 -43.64
CA GLU A 17 -38.48 -35.95 -42.20
C GLU A 17 -37.09 -35.76 -41.55
N MET A 18 -36.13 -36.61 -41.91
CA MET A 18 -34.74 -36.44 -41.47
C MET A 18 -34.13 -35.12 -41.98
N MET A 19 -34.43 -34.72 -43.21
CA MET A 19 -33.94 -33.46 -43.78
C MET A 19 -34.48 -32.23 -43.02
N VAL A 20 -35.79 -32.22 -42.72
CA VAL A 20 -36.43 -31.13 -41.95
C VAL A 20 -35.86 -31.04 -40.54
N THR A 21 -35.67 -32.19 -39.85
CA THR A 21 -35.10 -32.17 -38.50
C THR A 21 -33.67 -31.63 -38.46
N LEU A 22 -32.82 -31.95 -39.44
CA LEU A 22 -31.46 -31.43 -39.52
C LEU A 22 -31.42 -29.91 -39.73
N VAL A 23 -32.31 -29.37 -40.54
CA VAL A 23 -32.42 -27.91 -40.76
C VAL A 23 -32.91 -27.20 -39.50
N LEU A 24 -33.92 -27.74 -38.81
CA LEU A 24 -34.39 -27.16 -37.56
C LEU A 24 -33.32 -27.22 -36.46
N LEU A 25 -32.61 -28.35 -36.36
CA LEU A 25 -31.50 -28.52 -35.41
C LEU A 25 -30.39 -27.49 -35.67
N SER A 26 -30.00 -27.26 -36.93
CA SER A 26 -28.93 -26.31 -37.25
C SER A 26 -29.31 -24.86 -36.95
N ILE A 27 -30.57 -24.47 -37.17
CA ILE A 27 -31.09 -23.14 -36.80
C ILE A 27 -31.05 -22.95 -35.29
N VAL A 28 -31.52 -23.93 -34.51
CA VAL A 28 -31.54 -23.86 -33.05
C VAL A 28 -30.11 -23.87 -32.49
N ALA A 29 -29.26 -24.77 -32.97
CA ALA A 29 -27.85 -24.83 -32.58
C ALA A 29 -27.09 -23.54 -32.91
N GLY A 30 -27.33 -22.96 -34.09
CA GLY A 30 -26.80 -21.66 -34.48
C GLY A 30 -27.25 -20.55 -33.54
N GLY A 31 -28.54 -20.49 -33.21
CA GLY A 31 -29.10 -19.54 -32.24
C GLY A 31 -28.42 -19.65 -30.88
N ILE A 32 -28.30 -20.86 -30.32
CA ILE A 32 -27.64 -21.11 -29.03
C ILE A 32 -26.17 -20.67 -29.08
N MET A 33 -25.44 -21.00 -30.15
CA MET A 33 -24.03 -20.63 -30.28
C MET A 33 -23.82 -19.11 -30.29
N THR A 34 -24.70 -18.35 -30.97
CA THR A 34 -24.62 -16.88 -30.94
C THR A 34 -24.81 -16.30 -29.54
N ILE A 35 -25.71 -16.89 -28.74
CA ILE A 35 -25.93 -16.49 -27.34
C ILE A 35 -24.69 -16.80 -26.51
N VAL A 36 -24.13 -18.01 -26.65
CA VAL A 36 -22.92 -18.43 -25.92
C VAL A 36 -21.74 -17.51 -26.25
N MET A 37 -21.50 -17.18 -27.52
CA MET A 37 -20.42 -16.27 -27.91
C MET A 37 -20.60 -14.86 -27.31
N ARG A 38 -21.83 -14.33 -27.33
CA ARG A 38 -22.14 -13.04 -26.70
C ARG A 38 -21.92 -13.07 -25.19
N GLN A 39 -22.32 -14.15 -24.53
CA GLN A 39 -22.07 -14.33 -23.11
C GLN A 39 -20.57 -14.39 -22.81
N GLN A 40 -19.79 -15.17 -23.56
CA GLN A 40 -18.33 -15.23 -23.38
C GLN A 40 -17.66 -13.87 -23.54
N GLN A 41 -18.04 -13.09 -24.55
CA GLN A 41 -17.51 -11.74 -24.76
C GLN A 41 -17.89 -10.79 -23.62
N PHE A 42 -19.15 -10.87 -23.16
CA PHE A 42 -19.62 -10.08 -22.03
C PHE A 42 -18.85 -10.43 -20.75
N TYR A 43 -18.68 -11.72 -20.44
CA TYR A 43 -17.93 -12.14 -19.25
C TYR A 43 -16.47 -11.68 -19.30
N ARG A 44 -15.78 -11.83 -20.43
CA ARG A 44 -14.41 -11.32 -20.59
C ARG A 44 -14.34 -9.80 -20.36
N SER A 45 -15.29 -9.06 -20.94
CA SER A 45 -15.38 -7.61 -20.78
C SER A 45 -15.68 -7.20 -19.34
N ALA A 46 -16.57 -7.93 -18.66
CA ALA A 46 -16.92 -7.68 -17.27
C ALA A 46 -15.74 -7.95 -16.34
N THR A 47 -15.01 -9.06 -16.54
CA THR A 47 -13.78 -9.38 -15.79
C THR A 47 -12.76 -8.27 -15.93
N GLU A 48 -12.48 -7.82 -17.16
CA GLU A 48 -11.50 -6.76 -17.44
C GLU A 48 -11.83 -5.43 -16.73
N VAL A 49 -13.12 -5.07 -16.69
CA VAL A 49 -13.61 -3.88 -15.97
C VAL A 49 -13.48 -4.07 -14.45
N ILE A 50 -13.80 -5.25 -13.94
CA ILE A 50 -13.67 -5.58 -12.51
C ILE A 50 -12.20 -5.49 -12.09
N ASP A 51 -11.29 -6.09 -12.86
CA ASP A 51 -9.86 -6.08 -12.57
C ASP A 51 -9.32 -4.65 -12.57
N THR A 52 -9.68 -3.83 -13.56
CA THR A 52 -9.31 -2.41 -13.62
C THR A 52 -9.74 -1.66 -12.35
N ARG A 53 -10.97 -1.89 -11.87
CA ARG A 53 -11.48 -1.27 -10.64
C ARG A 53 -10.80 -1.80 -9.38
N GLN A 54 -10.48 -3.10 -9.32
CA GLN A 54 -9.77 -3.68 -8.20
C GLN A 54 -8.37 -3.07 -8.06
N GLN A 55 -7.66 -2.89 -9.17
CA GLN A 55 -6.32 -2.28 -9.19
C GLN A 55 -6.35 -0.83 -8.69
N ILE A 56 -7.30 -0.02 -9.17
CA ILE A 56 -7.49 1.37 -8.68
C ILE A 56 -7.78 1.38 -7.17
N ARG A 57 -8.62 0.46 -6.67
CA ARG A 57 -8.95 0.36 -5.24
C ARG A 57 -7.75 -0.07 -4.39
N GLN A 58 -6.88 -0.94 -4.90
CA GLN A 58 -5.69 -1.39 -4.18
C GLN A 58 -4.72 -0.22 -3.92
N ALA A 59 -4.37 0.58 -4.94
CA ALA A 59 -3.50 1.74 -4.72
C ALA A 59 -4.12 2.77 -3.77
N THR A 60 -5.42 3.00 -3.90
CA THR A 60 -6.15 3.96 -3.05
C THR A 60 -6.40 3.46 -1.63
N ALA A 61 -6.22 2.17 -1.36
CA ALA A 61 -6.25 1.61 -0.01
C ALA A 61 -4.88 1.64 0.67
N VAL A 62 -3.80 1.34 -0.05
CA VAL A 62 -2.45 1.20 0.51
C VAL A 62 -1.81 2.54 0.83
N VAL A 63 -1.74 3.47 -0.13
CA VAL A 63 -1.02 4.75 0.05
C VAL A 63 -1.52 5.56 1.25
N PRO A 64 -2.84 5.70 1.51
CA PRO A 64 -3.30 6.45 2.67
C PRO A 64 -2.90 5.87 4.02
N VAL A 65 -2.62 4.57 4.12
CA VAL A 65 -2.22 3.93 5.39
C VAL A 65 -0.88 4.51 5.86
N ASP A 66 0.09 4.58 4.95
CA ASP A 66 1.42 5.10 5.27
C ASP A 66 1.42 6.63 5.41
N VAL A 67 0.67 7.32 4.56
CA VAL A 67 0.70 8.79 4.47
C VAL A 67 -0.04 9.47 5.62
N ARG A 68 -1.07 8.86 6.22
CA ARG A 68 -1.85 9.50 7.31
C ARG A 68 -1.02 9.82 8.55
N GLY A 69 0.01 9.04 8.84
CA GLY A 69 0.90 9.22 10.00
C GLY A 69 2.09 10.14 9.76
N VAL A 70 2.29 10.61 8.52
CA VAL A 70 3.40 11.47 8.12
C VAL A 70 3.23 12.86 8.73
N SER A 71 4.33 13.38 9.29
CA SER A 71 4.43 14.74 9.77
C SER A 71 5.15 15.65 8.78
N ALA A 72 4.43 16.61 8.19
CA ALA A 72 5.06 17.58 7.28
C ALA A 72 6.10 18.44 8.03
N VAL A 73 5.74 18.96 9.20
CA VAL A 73 6.61 19.81 10.03
C VAL A 73 7.75 19.00 10.66
N GLY A 74 7.52 17.71 10.93
CA GLY A 74 8.55 16.76 11.38
C GLY A 74 9.51 16.28 10.29
N ASN A 75 9.47 16.87 9.09
CA ASN A 75 10.32 16.52 7.95
C ASN A 75 10.19 15.04 7.55
N ASP A 76 8.98 14.49 7.61
CA ASP A 76 8.71 13.12 7.16
C ASP A 76 8.47 13.03 5.65
N ILE A 77 8.23 14.14 4.96
CA ILE A 77 8.15 14.20 3.49
C ILE A 77 9.53 14.54 2.96
N LEU A 78 10.20 13.55 2.39
CA LEU A 78 11.59 13.64 1.95
C LEU A 78 11.71 14.19 0.53
N GLU A 79 10.80 13.76 -0.35
CA GLU A 79 10.72 14.20 -1.74
C GLU A 79 9.26 14.11 -2.18
N MET A 80 8.82 15.06 -2.97
CA MET A 80 7.48 15.06 -3.52
C MET A 80 7.46 15.57 -4.95
N THR A 81 6.84 14.81 -5.84
CA THR A 81 6.60 15.18 -7.24
C THR A 81 5.15 14.89 -7.60
N ASP A 82 4.73 15.32 -8.77
CA ASP A 82 3.39 15.06 -9.30
C ASP A 82 3.12 13.56 -9.57
N SER A 83 4.15 12.71 -9.60
CA SER A 83 4.06 11.27 -9.91
C SER A 83 4.68 10.38 -8.84
N SER A 84 5.27 10.97 -7.79
CA SER A 84 5.90 10.23 -6.70
C SER A 84 5.79 10.95 -5.35
N LEU A 85 5.77 10.15 -4.30
CA LEU A 85 5.75 10.58 -2.91
C LEU A 85 6.77 9.75 -2.14
N PHE A 86 7.76 10.42 -1.56
CA PHE A 86 8.78 9.80 -0.73
C PHE A 86 8.65 10.27 0.71
N VAL A 87 8.34 9.33 1.62
CA VAL A 87 8.02 9.65 3.02
C VAL A 87 8.67 8.70 4.00
N ARG A 88 8.73 9.11 5.27
CA ARG A 88 8.99 8.23 6.41
C ARG A 88 7.70 7.55 6.86
N GLY A 89 7.50 6.30 6.45
CA GLY A 89 6.38 5.46 6.87
C GLY A 89 6.61 4.88 8.27
N ASN A 90 5.59 4.90 9.11
CA ASN A 90 5.67 4.37 10.47
C ASN A 90 5.73 2.83 10.46
N ILE A 91 6.76 2.25 11.05
CA ILE A 91 6.92 0.78 11.17
C ILE A 91 6.76 0.28 12.59
N GLY A 92 6.67 1.18 13.58
CA GLY A 92 6.45 0.81 14.97
C GLY A 92 6.61 1.98 15.94
N SER A 93 6.33 1.73 17.19
CA SER A 93 6.47 2.71 18.26
C SER A 93 6.99 2.05 19.52
N SER A 94 7.71 2.83 20.32
CA SER A 94 8.19 2.40 21.63
C SER A 94 8.20 3.58 22.59
N ILE A 95 8.54 3.30 23.84
CA ILE A 95 9.13 4.27 24.76
C ILE A 95 10.62 3.95 24.93
N MET A 96 11.41 4.98 25.19
CA MET A 96 12.81 4.82 25.54
C MET A 96 12.89 4.36 26.98
N CYS A 97 13.45 3.18 27.23
CA CYS A 97 13.54 2.65 28.59
C CYS A 97 14.74 3.23 29.33
N SER A 98 15.88 3.30 28.63
CA SER A 98 17.16 3.78 29.10
C SER A 98 18.01 4.11 27.88
N HIS A 99 18.88 5.10 27.99
CA HIS A 99 19.89 5.39 26.99
C HIS A 99 21.27 5.50 27.61
N GLY A 100 22.29 5.30 26.79
CA GLY A 100 23.68 5.37 27.20
C GLY A 100 24.53 6.08 26.14
N ASN A 101 25.53 6.81 26.63
CA ASN A 101 26.47 7.63 25.85
C ASN A 101 25.84 8.81 25.10
N SER A 102 26.42 10.00 25.24
CA SER A 102 26.09 11.21 24.46
C SER A 102 27.07 11.45 23.29
N GLY A 103 27.65 10.37 22.74
CA GLY A 103 28.62 10.39 21.65
C GLY A 103 28.20 9.47 20.48
N PRO A 104 28.97 9.40 19.38
CA PRO A 104 28.66 8.49 18.26
C PRO A 104 28.52 7.04 18.74
N GLY A 105 27.47 6.33 18.31
CA GLY A 105 27.13 5.03 18.86
C GLY A 105 26.39 5.09 20.21
N SER A 106 25.62 6.17 20.43
CA SER A 106 24.69 6.24 21.56
C SER A 106 23.73 5.06 21.49
N ASN A 107 23.48 4.42 22.63
CA ASN A 107 22.60 3.26 22.70
C ASN A 107 21.25 3.65 23.30
N ILE A 108 20.21 2.98 22.82
CA ILE A 108 18.83 3.16 23.24
C ILE A 108 18.27 1.77 23.50
N ALA A 109 17.87 1.50 24.73
CA ALA A 109 17.12 0.29 25.06
C ALA A 109 15.62 0.58 25.03
N VAL A 110 14.87 -0.32 24.41
CA VAL A 110 13.39 -0.32 24.44
C VAL A 110 12.88 -1.46 25.31
N PRO A 111 11.68 -1.38 25.89
CA PRO A 111 11.07 -2.53 26.55
C PRO A 111 10.87 -3.73 25.59
N PRO A 112 10.80 -4.98 26.10
CA PRO A 112 10.36 -6.13 25.33
C PRO A 112 9.03 -5.90 24.60
N THR A 113 8.86 -6.54 23.44
CA THR A 113 7.59 -6.51 22.66
C THR A 113 6.47 -7.31 23.30
N ASP A 114 6.82 -8.19 24.23
CA ASP A 114 5.96 -9.09 24.95
C ASP A 114 6.27 -8.90 26.43
N LEU A 115 5.58 -8.04 27.16
CA LEU A 115 5.76 -7.94 28.62
C LEU A 115 4.78 -8.84 29.36
N SER A 116 5.14 -9.21 30.58
CA SER A 116 4.27 -9.90 31.52
C SER A 116 3.06 -9.02 31.87
N GLY A 117 1.92 -9.65 32.16
CA GLY A 117 0.68 -8.93 32.49
C GLY A 117 0.01 -8.22 31.32
N GLY A 118 0.38 -8.51 30.07
CA GLY A 118 -0.31 -8.00 28.87
C GLY A 118 -0.02 -6.53 28.56
N LYS A 119 1.09 -5.98 29.05
CA LYS A 119 1.54 -4.61 28.73
C LYS A 119 2.28 -4.60 27.39
N TYR A 120 2.08 -3.56 26.60
CA TYR A 120 2.73 -3.39 25.29
C TYR A 120 3.25 -1.97 25.13
N PHE A 121 4.50 -1.76 25.55
CA PHE A 121 5.18 -0.48 25.35
C PHE A 121 5.92 -0.41 24.02
N THR A 122 6.31 -1.56 23.46
CA THR A 122 7.03 -1.68 22.18
C THR A 122 6.18 -2.47 21.20
N THR A 123 5.93 -1.91 20.03
CA THR A 123 5.17 -2.58 18.97
C THR A 123 5.79 -2.30 17.60
N PHE A 124 5.88 -3.33 16.78
CA PHE A 124 6.44 -3.25 15.43
C PHE A 124 5.47 -3.88 14.42
N LEU A 125 5.08 -3.12 13.41
CA LEU A 125 4.44 -3.66 12.21
C LEU A 125 5.45 -4.49 11.40
N THR A 126 6.68 -3.99 11.31
CA THR A 126 7.82 -4.73 10.77
C THR A 126 9.04 -4.48 11.64
N LYS A 127 9.87 -5.51 11.85
CA LYS A 127 11.09 -5.38 12.67
C LYS A 127 11.99 -4.28 12.09
N PRO A 128 12.45 -3.31 12.92
CA PRO A 128 13.43 -2.32 12.51
C PRO A 128 14.72 -2.98 12.03
N ARG A 129 15.39 -2.32 11.08
CA ARG A 129 16.65 -2.76 10.48
C ARG A 129 17.68 -1.64 10.61
N VAL A 130 18.95 -1.99 10.41
CA VAL A 130 20.01 -1.00 10.28
C VAL A 130 19.69 -0.07 9.10
N ASN A 131 19.89 1.22 9.32
CA ASN A 131 19.48 2.36 8.49
C ASN A 131 17.98 2.71 8.51
N ASP A 132 17.14 2.07 9.33
CA ASP A 132 15.84 2.67 9.63
C ASP A 132 16.03 3.91 10.52
N VAL A 133 15.01 4.77 10.57
CA VAL A 133 15.04 6.01 11.36
C VAL A 133 14.22 5.80 12.63
N VAL A 134 14.78 6.18 13.78
CA VAL A 134 14.05 6.31 15.02
C VAL A 134 13.87 7.78 15.34
N LEU A 135 12.63 8.22 15.45
CA LEU A 135 12.29 9.57 15.90
C LEU A 135 12.03 9.51 17.39
N ILE A 136 12.74 10.34 18.15
CA ILE A 136 12.60 10.42 19.61
C ILE A 136 12.05 11.78 19.95
N PHE A 137 11.07 11.81 20.85
CA PHE A 137 10.53 13.05 21.37
C PHE A 137 11.52 13.69 22.34
N ASP A 138 11.93 14.91 22.04
CA ASP A 138 12.86 15.71 22.84
C ASP A 138 12.12 16.91 23.43
N ASP A 139 11.94 16.88 24.75
CA ASP A 139 11.23 17.87 25.59
C ASP A 139 12.12 19.09 25.92
N ARG A 140 13.34 19.15 25.37
CA ARG A 140 14.29 20.28 25.44
C ARG A 140 14.28 21.06 26.76
N THR A 141 13.54 22.17 26.83
CA THR A 141 13.42 23.05 28.00
C THR A 141 11.98 23.04 28.55
N PRO A 142 11.77 23.39 29.84
CA PRO A 142 10.43 23.37 30.42
C PRO A 142 9.45 24.32 29.72
N GLY A 143 8.58 23.80 28.85
CA GLY A 143 7.48 24.52 28.21
C GLY A 143 6.96 23.79 26.97
N ASN A 144 5.66 23.88 26.66
CA ASN A 144 5.05 23.10 25.57
C ASN A 144 5.38 23.61 24.13
N GLN A 145 6.40 24.45 23.93
CA GLN A 145 6.63 25.19 22.67
C GLN A 145 7.91 24.81 21.94
N ASP A 146 8.80 24.03 22.56
CA ASP A 146 10.10 23.63 22.00
C ASP A 146 10.29 22.12 21.83
N ASP A 147 9.28 21.35 22.23
CA ASP A 147 9.12 19.92 22.01
C ASP A 147 9.23 19.57 20.53
N ILE A 148 10.19 18.71 20.18
CA ILE A 148 10.34 18.26 18.81
C ILE A 148 10.61 16.77 18.70
N TRP A 149 10.21 16.19 17.57
CA TRP A 149 10.65 14.86 17.17
C TRP A 149 12.00 14.96 16.47
N VAL A 150 13.05 14.41 17.09
CA VAL A 150 14.40 14.39 16.53
C VAL A 150 14.64 13.04 15.85
N PRO A 151 14.99 13.02 14.55
CA PRO A 151 15.29 11.79 13.85
C PRO A 151 16.74 11.34 14.07
N TYR A 152 16.91 10.06 14.37
CA TYR A 152 18.20 9.38 14.48
C TYR A 152 18.24 8.15 13.57
N THR A 153 19.35 7.92 12.87
CA THR A 153 19.50 6.73 12.02
C THR A 153 20.08 5.58 12.84
N ILE A 154 19.46 4.40 12.73
CA ILE A 154 19.92 3.19 13.41
C ILE A 154 21.19 2.68 12.73
N SER A 155 22.31 2.65 13.44
CA SER A 155 23.61 2.16 12.96
C SER A 155 23.84 0.68 13.28
N GLN A 156 23.31 0.20 14.40
CA GLN A 156 23.42 -1.19 14.83
C GLN A 156 22.20 -1.58 15.67
N ILE A 157 21.88 -2.88 15.69
CA ILE A 157 20.84 -3.47 16.51
C ILE A 157 21.46 -4.62 17.30
N ASP A 158 21.24 -4.64 18.61
CA ASP A 158 21.61 -5.71 19.51
C ASP A 158 20.42 -6.10 20.40
N SER A 159 20.58 -7.09 21.26
CA SER A 159 19.56 -7.49 22.22
C SER A 159 20.15 -7.93 23.55
N THR A 160 19.42 -7.68 24.63
CA THR A 160 19.79 -8.10 25.98
C THR A 160 18.57 -8.57 26.76
N THR A 161 18.78 -9.28 27.86
CA THR A 161 17.74 -9.62 28.83
C THR A 161 17.81 -8.76 30.10
N ALA A 162 18.79 -7.85 30.21
CA ALA A 162 19.02 -7.01 31.39
C ALA A 162 18.69 -5.52 31.14
N GLY A 163 18.38 -4.76 32.20
CA GLY A 163 18.11 -3.30 32.16
C GLY A 163 16.64 -2.92 32.33
N CYS A 164 16.22 -1.73 31.87
CA CYS A 164 14.81 -1.28 31.79
C CYS A 164 13.92 -1.45 33.03
N ALA A 165 14.48 -1.43 34.24
CA ALA A 165 13.72 -1.76 35.46
C ALA A 165 12.47 -0.88 35.65
N SER A 166 12.47 0.35 35.15
CA SER A 166 11.32 1.27 35.21
C SER A 166 10.10 0.82 34.39
N PHE A 167 10.27 -0.09 33.42
CA PHE A 167 9.22 -0.49 32.48
C PHE A 167 8.98 -2.00 32.42
N THR A 168 9.75 -2.79 33.18
CA THR A 168 9.71 -4.27 33.16
C THR A 168 9.60 -4.81 34.58
N ASP A 169 8.90 -5.92 34.77
CA ASP A 169 8.95 -6.65 36.04
C ASP A 169 10.27 -7.42 36.15
N ALA A 170 11.06 -7.13 37.19
CA ALA A 170 12.40 -7.70 37.37
C ALA A 170 12.42 -9.24 37.45
N THR A 171 11.31 -9.85 37.84
CA THR A 171 11.15 -11.31 37.97
C THR A 171 10.42 -11.91 36.78
N ALA A 172 9.26 -11.38 36.42
CA ALA A 172 8.40 -11.95 35.38
C ALA A 172 8.89 -11.66 33.95
N ASP A 173 9.72 -10.63 33.78
CA ASP A 173 10.31 -10.24 32.48
C ASP A 173 11.82 -10.49 32.39
N ALA A 174 12.43 -11.14 33.40
CA ALA A 174 13.89 -11.35 33.50
C ALA A 174 14.51 -12.07 32.29
N ALA A 175 13.78 -12.99 31.68
CA ALA A 175 14.26 -13.78 30.53
C ALA A 175 13.84 -13.20 29.17
N ARG A 176 13.13 -12.06 29.15
CA ARG A 176 12.58 -11.51 27.91
C ARG A 176 13.61 -10.63 27.20
N TYR A 177 13.78 -10.91 25.92
CA TYR A 177 14.69 -10.15 25.07
C TYR A 177 14.13 -8.75 24.83
N ARG A 178 15.03 -7.79 24.90
CA ARG A 178 14.77 -6.40 24.56
C ARG A 178 15.77 -5.93 23.53
N TYR A 179 15.35 -5.02 22.67
CA TYR A 179 16.22 -4.48 21.61
C TYR A 179 17.04 -3.31 22.14
N ILE A 180 18.31 -3.29 21.74
CA ILE A 180 19.20 -2.14 21.89
C ILE A 180 19.46 -1.60 20.49
N TYR A 181 19.14 -0.33 20.28
CA TYR A 181 19.43 0.37 19.03
C TYR A 181 20.59 1.31 19.25
N TYR A 182 21.54 1.30 18.33
CA TYR A 182 22.62 2.27 18.30
C TYR A 182 22.32 3.32 17.24
N THR A 183 22.60 4.58 17.54
CA THR A 183 22.42 5.68 16.59
C THR A 183 23.74 6.07 15.92
N SER A 184 23.66 6.53 14.68
CA SER A 184 24.83 7.04 13.95
C SER A 184 25.30 8.39 14.49
N THR A 185 24.38 9.21 15.01
CA THR A 185 24.64 10.51 15.61
C THR A 185 24.45 10.47 17.13
N PRO A 186 25.18 11.31 17.89
CA PRO A 186 24.95 11.44 19.33
C PRO A 186 23.51 11.82 19.66
N LEU A 187 22.95 11.25 20.73
CA LEU A 187 21.66 11.67 21.26
C LEU A 187 21.73 13.09 21.82
N SER A 188 20.62 13.82 21.73
CA SER A 188 20.46 15.12 22.36
C SER A 188 20.52 14.95 23.89
N PRO A 189 21.25 15.81 24.62
CA PRO A 189 21.40 15.68 26.07
C PRO A 189 20.11 15.97 26.85
N THR A 190 19.08 16.52 26.20
CA THR A 190 17.77 16.83 26.79
C THR A 190 16.77 15.69 26.67
N ILE A 191 17.10 14.64 25.93
CA ILE A 191 16.24 13.45 25.83
C ILE A 191 16.29 12.69 27.16
N ILE A 192 15.11 12.38 27.70
CA ILE A 192 14.95 11.69 28.99
C ILE A 192 14.48 10.25 28.84
N ASP A 193 14.83 9.40 29.80
CA ASP A 193 14.25 8.06 29.90
C ASP A 193 12.73 8.16 30.09
N GLY A 194 11.99 7.35 29.33
CA GLY A 194 10.54 7.43 29.17
C GLY A 194 10.08 8.20 27.94
N ALA A 195 10.99 8.86 27.20
CA ALA A 195 10.64 9.58 25.97
C ALA A 195 9.91 8.68 24.95
N PRO A 196 8.78 9.11 24.39
CA PRO A 196 8.13 8.43 23.28
C PRO A 196 9.04 8.31 22.06
N MET A 197 8.94 7.18 21.37
CA MET A 197 9.73 6.85 20.19
C MET A 197 8.84 6.37 19.06
N ARG A 198 9.17 6.77 17.84
CA ARG A 198 8.56 6.27 16.60
C ARG A 198 9.63 5.70 15.69
N PHE A 199 9.43 4.47 15.24
CA PHE A 199 10.30 3.84 14.25
C PHE A 199 9.70 4.06 12.86
N ALA A 200 10.52 4.54 11.94
CA ALA A 200 10.10 4.82 10.59
C ALA A 200 11.08 4.24 9.57
N ARG A 201 10.51 3.79 8.44
CA ARG A 201 11.27 3.40 7.25
C ARG A 201 10.94 4.35 6.12
N GLN A 202 11.95 4.71 5.33
CA GLN A 202 11.72 5.55 4.17
C GLN A 202 11.11 4.73 3.04
N VAL A 203 9.98 5.16 2.52
CA VAL A 203 9.21 4.46 1.49
C VAL A 203 8.83 5.42 0.37
N LYS A 204 9.10 5.03 -0.87
CA LYS A 204 8.78 5.82 -2.06
C LYS A 204 7.70 5.13 -2.88
N TYR A 205 6.57 5.79 -3.00
CA TYR A 205 5.52 5.47 -3.95
C TYR A 205 5.77 6.26 -5.24
N SER A 206 5.77 5.61 -6.39
CA SER A 206 5.93 6.29 -7.67
C SER A 206 5.24 5.57 -8.80
N LEU A 207 4.61 6.30 -9.70
CA LEU A 207 4.20 5.77 -10.99
C LEU A 207 5.45 5.41 -11.80
N TYR A 208 5.56 4.16 -12.25
CA TYR A 208 6.68 3.74 -13.06
C TYR A 208 6.22 2.87 -14.22
N ARG A 209 6.98 2.90 -15.32
CA ARG A 209 6.80 1.99 -16.42
C ARG A 209 7.67 0.76 -16.18
N SER A 210 7.06 -0.40 -16.06
CA SER A 210 7.80 -1.63 -15.83
C SER A 210 8.60 -1.99 -17.08
N PRO A 211 9.90 -2.33 -16.95
CA PRO A 211 10.73 -2.71 -18.08
C PRO A 211 10.39 -4.09 -18.64
N THR A 212 9.65 -4.93 -17.89
CA THR A 212 9.32 -6.30 -18.30
C THR A 212 8.10 -6.40 -19.22
N ASP A 213 7.05 -5.61 -18.94
CA ASP A 213 5.78 -5.62 -19.69
C ASP A 213 5.48 -4.29 -20.41
N GLY A 214 6.25 -3.24 -20.14
CA GLY A 214 6.04 -1.90 -20.71
C GLY A 214 4.79 -1.18 -20.21
N LEU A 215 4.10 -1.72 -19.19
CA LEU A 215 2.90 -1.16 -18.60
C LEU A 215 3.23 -0.24 -17.42
N TRP A 216 2.27 0.60 -17.04
CA TRP A 216 2.44 1.58 -15.96
C TRP A 216 1.87 1.04 -14.66
N TRP A 217 2.65 1.08 -13.59
CA TRP A 217 2.30 0.51 -12.30
C TRP A 217 2.54 1.53 -11.19
N MET A 218 1.75 1.46 -10.12
CA MET A 218 2.12 2.08 -8.85
C MET A 218 3.22 1.23 -8.25
N GLY A 219 4.42 1.79 -8.18
CA GLY A 219 5.56 1.12 -7.59
C GLY A 219 5.75 1.52 -6.14
N TYR A 220 6.25 0.57 -5.35
CA TYR A 220 6.73 0.76 -4.00
C TYR A 220 8.19 0.35 -3.92
N ARG A 221 8.99 1.14 -3.21
CA ARG A 221 10.35 0.77 -2.83
C ARG A 221 10.66 1.27 -1.44
N GLU A 222 11.46 0.49 -0.73
CA GLU A 222 12.01 0.88 0.56
C GLU A 222 13.38 1.50 0.33
N CYS A 223 13.67 2.59 1.01
CA CYS A 223 14.97 3.23 0.98
C CYS A 223 15.60 3.21 2.38
N ARG A 224 16.92 3.08 2.42
CA ARG A 224 17.70 3.24 3.66
C ARG A 224 17.64 4.70 4.13
N GLY A 225 17.88 4.94 5.41
CA GLY A 225 17.57 6.17 6.16
C GLY A 225 18.15 7.50 5.67
N ASP A 226 19.00 7.51 4.66
CA ASP A 226 19.50 8.70 3.95
C ASP A 226 18.90 8.86 2.53
N GLY A 227 18.05 7.93 2.11
CA GLY A 227 17.46 7.86 0.78
C GLY A 227 18.40 7.39 -0.33
N SER A 228 19.68 7.10 -0.04
CA SER A 228 20.70 6.86 -1.06
C SER A 228 20.67 5.47 -1.68
N LEU A 229 20.15 4.48 -0.95
CA LEU A 229 20.06 3.08 -1.37
C LEU A 229 18.63 2.58 -1.21
N CYS A 230 17.92 2.45 -2.32
CA CYS A 230 16.58 1.89 -2.37
C CYS A 230 16.57 0.46 -2.92
N THR A 231 15.63 -0.35 -2.46
CA THR A 231 15.33 -1.65 -3.06
C THR A 231 14.84 -1.48 -4.50
N GLY A 232 14.88 -2.56 -5.27
CA GLY A 232 14.20 -2.62 -6.56
C GLY A 232 12.71 -2.29 -6.40
N ILE A 233 12.17 -1.52 -7.33
CA ILE A 233 10.75 -1.13 -7.34
C ILE A 233 9.86 -2.36 -7.51
N GLN A 234 8.86 -2.51 -6.64
CA GLN A 234 7.88 -3.59 -6.68
C GLN A 234 6.52 -3.04 -7.14
N PRO A 235 5.82 -3.72 -8.05
CA PRO A 235 4.47 -3.32 -8.44
C PRO A 235 3.50 -3.58 -7.29
N VAL A 236 2.78 -2.54 -6.87
CA VAL A 236 1.72 -2.63 -5.84
C VAL A 236 0.36 -2.82 -6.49
N ALA A 237 0.08 -2.04 -7.53
CA ALA A 237 -1.19 -2.06 -8.24
C ALA A 237 -1.04 -1.45 -9.63
N GLY A 238 -1.93 -1.83 -10.53
CA GLY A 238 -1.92 -1.45 -11.94
C GLY A 238 -2.37 -2.62 -12.81
N PRO A 239 -2.33 -2.49 -14.13
CA PRO A 239 -1.75 -1.38 -14.89
C PRO A 239 -2.63 -0.11 -14.92
N TYR A 240 -1.98 1.05 -15.00
CA TYR A 240 -2.58 2.38 -15.12
C TYR A 240 -2.34 2.99 -16.50
N GLN A 241 -2.94 4.15 -16.73
CA GLN A 241 -2.60 4.97 -17.89
C GLN A 241 -1.15 5.48 -17.82
N SER A 242 -0.62 5.98 -18.93
CA SER A 242 0.71 6.56 -18.98
C SER A 242 0.82 7.80 -18.10
N TYR A 243 2.04 8.09 -17.67
CA TYR A 243 2.34 9.35 -17.02
C TYR A 243 2.18 10.53 -17.99
N VAL A 244 1.52 11.58 -17.53
CA VAL A 244 1.42 12.87 -18.23
C VAL A 244 1.75 13.96 -17.21
N ALA A 245 2.85 14.68 -17.44
CA ALA A 245 3.38 15.65 -16.49
C ALA A 245 2.39 16.78 -16.20
N GLY A 246 2.18 17.09 -14.91
CA GLY A 246 1.28 18.13 -14.44
C GLY A 246 -0.22 17.89 -14.70
N ASP A 247 -0.60 16.72 -15.22
CA ASP A 247 -1.98 16.44 -15.64
C ASP A 247 -2.67 15.44 -14.69
N THR A 248 -3.66 15.93 -13.94
CA THR A 248 -4.47 15.10 -13.02
C THR A 248 -5.64 14.36 -13.71
N VAL A 249 -5.86 14.66 -14.99
CA VAL A 249 -6.97 14.17 -15.82
C VAL A 249 -6.54 13.05 -16.75
N ASN A 250 -5.33 13.10 -17.29
CA ASN A 250 -4.85 12.09 -18.25
C ASN A 250 -3.67 11.24 -17.74
N SER A 251 -3.03 11.61 -16.63
CA SER A 251 -1.99 10.77 -16.02
C SER A 251 -2.58 9.56 -15.30
N GLY A 252 -1.93 8.40 -15.41
CA GLY A 252 -2.33 7.18 -14.69
C GLY A 252 -2.35 7.34 -13.18
N VAL A 253 -1.36 8.01 -12.62
CA VAL A 253 -1.31 8.39 -11.21
C VAL A 253 -0.79 9.81 -11.14
N SER A 254 -1.42 10.63 -10.32
CA SER A 254 -0.90 11.96 -10.00
C SER A 254 -1.13 12.32 -8.54
N PHE A 255 -0.20 13.11 -7.99
CA PHE A 255 -0.23 13.65 -6.65
C PHE A 255 -0.31 15.17 -6.72
N VAL A 256 -1.18 15.75 -5.89
CA VAL A 256 -1.27 17.19 -5.68
C VAL A 256 -1.17 17.47 -4.19
N TYR A 257 -0.16 18.24 -3.81
CA TYR A 257 0.11 18.62 -2.42
C TYR A 257 -0.54 19.95 -2.11
N LYS A 258 -1.30 20.00 -1.01
CA LYS A 258 -2.02 21.19 -0.60
C LYS A 258 -1.65 21.60 0.81
N ASP A 259 -1.55 22.90 1.02
CA ASP A 259 -1.33 23.50 2.33
C ASP A 259 -2.61 23.54 3.18
N SER A 260 -2.51 24.15 4.36
CA SER A 260 -3.60 24.30 5.33
C SER A 260 -4.77 25.14 4.80
N THR A 261 -4.53 26.03 3.83
CA THR A 261 -5.55 26.86 3.16
C THR A 261 -6.20 26.15 1.97
N GLY A 262 -5.60 25.03 1.53
CA GLY A 262 -6.05 24.25 0.37
C GLY A 262 -5.39 24.66 -0.95
N THR A 263 -4.40 25.55 -0.89
CA THR A 263 -3.58 26.00 -2.02
C THR A 263 -2.51 24.96 -2.34
N VAL A 264 -2.16 24.81 -3.62
CA VAL A 264 -1.10 23.87 -4.03
C VAL A 264 0.26 24.38 -3.53
N THR A 265 1.06 23.50 -2.94
CA THR A 265 2.39 23.84 -2.42
C THR A 265 3.46 22.93 -2.95
N THR A 266 4.64 23.50 -3.20
CA THR A 266 5.88 22.77 -3.51
C THR A 266 6.82 22.68 -2.32
N ASN A 267 6.44 23.24 -1.16
CA ASN A 267 7.20 23.13 0.07
C ASN A 267 6.70 21.93 0.90
N PRO A 268 7.53 20.88 1.12
CA PRO A 268 7.14 19.70 1.89
C PRO A 268 6.67 20.02 3.31
N LEU A 269 7.24 21.05 3.95
CA LEU A 269 6.89 21.44 5.33
C LEU A 269 5.49 22.04 5.45
N ASN A 270 4.95 22.59 4.36
CA ASN A 270 3.65 23.25 4.35
C ASN A 270 2.51 22.29 3.99
N VAL A 271 2.80 21.03 3.66
CA VAL A 271 1.79 20.08 3.20
C VAL A 271 0.84 19.74 4.35
N ALA A 272 -0.46 19.97 4.14
CA ALA A 272 -1.52 19.53 5.05
C ALA A 272 -2.37 18.41 4.45
N ARG A 273 -2.43 18.31 3.12
CA ARG A 273 -3.23 17.30 2.42
C ARG A 273 -2.51 16.82 1.16
N VAL A 274 -2.53 15.51 0.94
CA VAL A 274 -2.09 14.88 -0.31
C VAL A 274 -3.33 14.41 -1.06
N VAL A 275 -3.53 14.91 -2.26
CA VAL A 275 -4.60 14.46 -3.16
C VAL A 275 -3.99 13.53 -4.19
N MET A 276 -4.45 12.29 -4.20
CA MET A 276 -4.02 11.29 -5.17
C MET A 276 -5.15 11.04 -6.18
N PHE A 277 -4.82 11.10 -7.46
CA PHE A 277 -5.69 10.67 -8.55
C PHE A 277 -5.09 9.41 -9.16
N VAL A 278 -5.93 8.39 -9.33
CA VAL A 278 -5.55 7.11 -9.94
C VAL A 278 -6.50 6.84 -11.08
N ARG A 279 -5.96 6.48 -12.25
CA ARG A 279 -6.67 6.26 -13.51
C ARG A 279 -6.23 4.94 -14.13
N GLY A 280 -7.18 4.01 -14.18
CA GLY A 280 -7.01 2.73 -14.83
C GLY A 280 -7.67 2.72 -16.20
N GLN A 281 -7.15 1.89 -17.08
CA GLN A 281 -7.76 1.57 -18.36
C GLN A 281 -7.65 0.07 -18.61
N THR A 282 -8.69 -0.51 -19.20
CA THR A 282 -8.65 -1.91 -19.61
C THR A 282 -7.52 -2.16 -20.61
N GLN A 283 -6.89 -3.33 -20.56
CA GLN A 283 -5.83 -3.73 -21.48
C GLN A 283 -6.38 -4.09 -22.86
N SER A 284 -7.64 -4.50 -22.90
CA SER A 284 -8.37 -4.78 -24.15
C SER A 284 -9.61 -3.89 -24.26
N LYS A 285 -10.07 -3.70 -25.50
CA LYS A 285 -11.38 -3.10 -25.76
C LYS A 285 -12.47 -4.01 -25.20
N VAL A 286 -13.45 -3.40 -24.55
CA VAL A 286 -14.55 -4.13 -23.90
C VAL A 286 -15.85 -3.90 -24.65
N ALA A 287 -16.68 -4.95 -24.70
CA ALA A 287 -17.99 -4.91 -25.34
C ALA A 287 -19.06 -5.33 -24.31
N LEU A 288 -19.53 -4.35 -23.54
CA LEU A 288 -20.47 -4.55 -22.43
C LEU A 288 -21.94 -4.72 -22.86
N GLY A 289 -22.20 -5.06 -24.12
CA GLY A 289 -23.56 -5.15 -24.68
C GLY A 289 -24.26 -3.79 -24.82
N GLY A 290 -25.47 -3.78 -25.37
CA GLY A 290 -26.32 -2.58 -25.43
C GLY A 290 -25.91 -1.53 -26.47
N GLY A 291 -25.22 -1.90 -27.55
CA GLY A 291 -24.82 -0.97 -28.62
C GLY A 291 -23.67 -0.01 -28.25
N LYS A 292 -23.03 -0.21 -27.09
CA LYS A 292 -21.83 0.53 -26.72
C LYS A 292 -20.67 0.16 -27.67
N VAL A 293 -19.93 1.18 -28.08
CA VAL A 293 -18.74 1.05 -28.93
C VAL A 293 -17.73 0.13 -28.25
N ASN A 294 -17.11 -0.77 -29.03
CA ASN A 294 -15.99 -1.59 -28.60
C ASN A 294 -14.76 -0.68 -28.39
N ASP A 295 -14.60 -0.19 -27.17
CA ASP A 295 -13.55 0.75 -26.79
C ASP A 295 -12.96 0.37 -25.43
N PHE A 296 -11.86 1.02 -25.07
CA PHE A 296 -11.25 0.85 -23.76
C PHE A 296 -12.11 1.47 -22.68
N TYR A 297 -12.39 0.69 -21.64
CA TYR A 297 -13.06 1.23 -20.46
C TYR A 297 -12.02 1.94 -19.59
N ARG A 298 -12.37 3.15 -19.14
CA ARG A 298 -11.55 3.99 -18.28
C ARG A 298 -12.28 4.25 -16.99
N ASP A 299 -11.56 4.19 -15.88
CA ASP A 299 -12.10 4.50 -14.56
C ASP A 299 -11.08 5.32 -13.78
N TYR A 300 -11.57 6.09 -12.82
CA TYR A 300 -10.71 6.90 -11.97
C TYR A 300 -11.21 6.97 -10.55
N GLN A 301 -10.27 7.14 -9.63
CA GLN A 301 -10.56 7.39 -8.24
C GLN A 301 -9.68 8.54 -7.74
N LYS A 302 -10.33 9.45 -7.01
CA LYS A 302 -9.66 10.53 -6.28
C LYS A 302 -9.71 10.22 -4.81
N VAL A 303 -8.57 10.29 -4.14
CA VAL A 303 -8.48 10.19 -2.68
C VAL A 303 -7.82 11.42 -2.12
N ILE A 304 -8.38 11.94 -1.04
CA ILE A 304 -7.83 13.06 -0.29
C ILE A 304 -7.33 12.50 1.04
N ILE A 305 -6.05 12.64 1.29
CA ILE A 305 -5.37 12.17 2.48
C ILE A 305 -5.00 13.40 3.30
N ALA A 306 -5.65 13.60 4.43
CA ALA A 306 -5.27 14.64 5.38
C ALA A 306 -4.12 14.12 6.25
N LEU A 307 -3.05 14.91 6.38
CA LEU A 307 -1.97 14.61 7.32
C LEU A 307 -2.44 14.94 8.73
N ARG A 308 -2.21 14.01 9.68
CA ARG A 308 -2.63 14.21 11.08
C ARG A 308 -1.67 15.12 11.84
N ASN A 309 -0.39 15.10 11.49
CA ASN A 309 0.68 15.78 12.21
C ASN A 309 1.19 16.95 11.35
N ARG A 310 0.63 18.15 11.55
CA ARG A 310 0.85 19.29 10.63
C ARG A 310 1.02 20.66 11.33
N GLN A 311 1.22 20.66 12.66
CA GLN A 311 1.37 21.89 13.44
C GLN A 311 2.82 22.34 13.42
#